data_AF-A0A847EHH5-F1
#
_entry.id   AF-A0A847EHH5-F1
#
_cell.length_a   1.000
_cell.length_b   1.000
_cell.length_c   1.000
_cell.angle_alpha   90.00
_cell.angle_beta   90.00
_cell.angle_gamma   90.00
#
_symmetry.space_group_name_H-M   'P 1'
#
loop_
_entity.id
_entity.type
_entity.pdbx_description
1 polymer ?
#
loop_
_entity_poly.entity_id
_entity_poly.type
_entity_poly.pdbx_seq_one_letter_code
_entity_poly.pdbx_strand_id
1 'polypeptide(L)'
;EETQIIVPEVSPVIPIVYFFVAVVVLGIVLFLIPVSRLKLAFKVLFSLLFVWGVFVNLTFYLPAVASAVIAFALTAVWFVKPRLWYHDLLLMFSLAALGVVFGSMLSPLTSLILMGVLSLYDILAVRFGYMMWVAKKLSHLDTLPAFIIPKDSSGWNTDLKKVKLLDEESSDRHFSLLGGGDIGFPLILMAAVHGVFGLPEALIIAACTLAGLLSVYAIQRLFFKGKAVAALPPITLACLAGYLIITLALP
;
A
#
# COMPACT_ATOMS: atom_id res chain seq x y z
N GLU A 1 32.95 11.37 20.24
CA GLU A 1 32.22 12.48 19.61
C GLU A 1 31.48 11.92 18.41
N GLU A 2 30.18 11.70 18.55
CA GLU A 2 29.33 11.27 17.45
C GLU A 2 29.21 12.42 16.46
N THR A 3 29.79 12.26 15.27
CA THR A 3 29.53 13.12 14.13
C THR A 3 28.05 13.02 13.78
N GLN A 4 27.25 13.95 14.33
CA GLN A 4 25.90 14.23 13.89
C GLN A 4 25.96 14.54 12.40
N ILE A 5 25.44 13.62 11.58
CA ILE A 5 25.25 13.86 10.15
C ILE A 5 24.16 14.93 10.07
N ILE A 6 24.58 16.18 9.83
CA ILE A 6 23.67 17.27 9.53
C ILE A 6 23.05 16.94 8.17
N VAL A 7 21.85 16.37 8.20
CA VAL A 7 21.08 16.10 7.00
C VAL A 7 20.66 17.46 6.44
N PRO A 8 21.06 17.84 5.22
CA PRO A 8 20.68 19.13 4.67
C PRO A 8 19.15 19.21 4.58
N GLU A 9 18.57 20.32 5.05
CA GLU A 9 17.15 20.63 4.85
C GLU A 9 16.89 20.81 3.35
N VAL A 10 16.55 19.71 2.68
CA VAL A 10 16.06 19.77 1.30
C VAL A 10 14.62 20.26 1.37
N SER A 11 14.33 21.34 0.65
CA SER A 11 12.97 21.88 0.56
C SER A 11 11.98 20.75 0.19
N PRO A 12 10.89 20.57 0.97
CA PRO A 12 9.93 19.47 0.76
C PRO A 12 9.22 19.57 -0.60
N VAL A 13 9.31 20.71 -1.28
CA VAL A 13 8.75 20.91 -2.62
C VAL A 13 9.38 19.98 -3.65
N ILE A 14 10.71 19.77 -3.61
CA ILE A 14 11.40 18.98 -4.63
C ILE A 14 10.99 17.50 -4.56
N PRO A 15 11.01 16.83 -3.38
CA PRO A 15 10.53 15.45 -3.25
C PRO A 15 9.07 15.27 -3.64
N ILE A 16 8.19 16.22 -3.29
CA ILE A 16 6.77 16.17 -3.63
C ILE A 16 6.57 16.27 -5.14
N VAL A 17 7.20 17.25 -5.80
CA VAL A 17 7.12 17.42 -7.25
C VAL A 17 7.67 16.18 -7.96
N TYR A 18 8.81 15.66 -7.49
CA TYR A 18 9.39 14.43 -8.03
C TYR A 18 8.43 13.23 -7.90
N PHE A 19 7.79 13.05 -6.74
CA PHE A 19 6.82 11.99 -6.51
C PHE A 19 5.63 12.09 -7.48
N PHE A 20 5.01 13.27 -7.61
CA PHE A 20 3.87 13.46 -8.51
C PHE A 20 4.26 13.28 -9.99
N VAL A 21 5.43 13.79 -10.40
CA VAL A 21 5.95 13.58 -11.75
C VAL A 21 6.18 12.09 -12.00
N ALA A 22 6.80 11.37 -11.06
CA ALA A 22 7.02 9.93 -11.18
C ALA A 22 5.70 9.15 -11.27
N VAL A 23 4.69 9.50 -10.47
CA VAL A 23 3.34 8.90 -10.53
C VAL A 23 2.68 9.17 -11.87
N VAL A 24 2.74 10.39 -12.39
CA VAL A 24 2.17 10.75 -13.69
C VAL A 24 2.87 10.01 -14.82
N VAL A 25 4.21 9.99 -14.83
CA VAL A 25 5.00 9.26 -15.83
C VAL A 25 4.68 7.77 -15.78
N LEU A 26 4.66 7.17 -14.60
CA LEU A 26 4.31 5.76 -14.42
C LEU A 26 2.88 5.48 -14.91
N GLY A 27 1.92 6.36 -14.58
CA GLY A 27 0.54 6.28 -15.02
C GLY A 27 0.39 6.33 -16.54
N ILE A 28 1.10 7.26 -17.20
CA ILE A 28 1.11 7.39 -18.67
C ILE A 28 1.74 6.15 -19.32
N VAL A 29 2.89 5.69 -18.79
CA VAL A 29 3.57 4.49 -19.30
C VAL A 29 2.65 3.27 -19.19
N LEU A 30 2.00 3.06 -18.04
CA LEU A 30 1.06 1.95 -17.86
C LEU A 30 -0.20 2.11 -18.72
N PHE A 31 -0.64 3.33 -19.00
CA PHE A 31 -1.81 3.58 -19.84
C PHE A 31 -1.54 3.27 -21.32
N LEU A 32 -0.36 3.59 -21.84
CA LEU A 32 0.04 3.32 -23.23
C LEU A 32 0.27 1.83 -23.51
N ILE A 33 0.54 1.01 -22.49
CA ILE A 33 0.84 -0.41 -22.66
C ILE A 33 -0.45 -1.21 -22.95
N PRO A 34 -0.49 -2.04 -24.02
CA PRO A 34 -1.63 -2.88 -24.32
C PRO A 34 -1.82 -3.96 -23.24
N VAL A 35 -3.08 -4.36 -23.01
CA VAL A 35 -3.49 -5.26 -21.89
C VAL A 35 -2.69 -6.57 -21.84
N SER A 36 -2.30 -7.12 -23.00
CA SER A 36 -1.46 -8.33 -23.07
C SER A 36 -0.06 -8.13 -22.49
N ARG A 37 0.56 -6.97 -22.71
CA ARG A 37 1.85 -6.60 -22.12
C ARG A 37 1.71 -6.03 -20.71
N LEU A 38 0.53 -5.57 -20.34
CA LEU A 38 0.23 -5.11 -18.98
C LEU A 38 0.36 -6.23 -17.96
N LYS A 39 -0.05 -7.47 -18.31
CA LYS A 39 0.19 -8.66 -17.46
C LYS A 39 1.67 -8.84 -17.14
N LEU A 40 2.53 -8.77 -18.15
CA LEU A 40 3.97 -8.92 -17.97
C LEU A 40 4.54 -7.74 -17.17
N ALA A 41 4.13 -6.51 -17.49
CA ALA A 41 4.57 -5.30 -16.79
C ALA A 41 4.26 -5.37 -15.30
N PHE A 42 3.03 -5.75 -14.92
CA PHE A 42 2.65 -5.94 -13.52
C PHE A 42 3.45 -7.07 -12.87
N LYS A 43 3.63 -8.21 -13.54
CA LYS A 43 4.41 -9.32 -12.99
C LYS A 43 5.87 -8.92 -12.71
N VAL A 44 6.48 -8.17 -13.63
CA VAL A 44 7.85 -7.63 -13.47
C VAL A 44 7.89 -6.60 -12.35
N LEU A 45 6.95 -5.64 -12.34
CA LEU A 45 6.86 -4.62 -11.30
C LEU A 45 6.72 -5.24 -9.90
N PHE A 46 5.83 -6.22 -9.73
CA PHE A 46 5.66 -6.93 -8.46
C PHE A 46 6.89 -7.74 -8.08
N SER A 47 7.55 -8.39 -9.05
CA SER A 47 8.80 -9.09 -8.75
C SER A 47 9.91 -8.14 -8.27
N LEU A 48 10.04 -6.97 -8.88
CA LEU A 48 10.98 -5.94 -8.44
C LEU A 48 10.61 -5.41 -7.06
N LEU A 49 9.33 -5.14 -6.82
CA LEU A 49 8.80 -4.71 -5.54
C LEU A 49 9.13 -5.73 -4.44
N PHE A 50 8.93 -7.02 -4.70
CA PHE A 50 9.17 -8.10 -3.73
C PHE A 50 10.65 -8.32 -3.45
N VAL A 51 11.49 -8.35 -4.49
CA VAL A 51 12.94 -8.45 -4.31
C VAL A 51 13.44 -7.27 -3.49
N TRP A 52 13.07 -6.04 -3.87
CA TRP A 52 13.49 -4.84 -3.17
C TRP A 52 12.97 -4.80 -1.72
N GLY A 53 11.68 -5.08 -1.53
CA GLY A 53 11.03 -5.06 -0.24
C GLY A 53 11.64 -6.05 0.75
N VAL A 54 11.80 -7.31 0.33
CA VAL A 54 12.43 -8.35 1.16
C VAL A 54 13.91 -8.01 1.41
N PHE A 55 14.63 -7.53 0.40
CA PHE A 55 16.03 -7.13 0.55
C PHE A 55 16.22 -6.04 1.61
N VAL A 56 15.40 -4.98 1.58
CA VAL A 56 15.46 -3.88 2.56
C VAL A 56 15.22 -4.43 3.97
N ASN A 57 14.21 -5.27 4.17
CA ASN A 57 13.92 -5.85 5.48
C ASN A 57 15.06 -6.76 5.99
N LEU A 58 15.63 -7.61 5.14
CA LEU A 58 16.67 -8.57 5.55
C LEU A 58 18.03 -7.93 5.79
N THR A 59 18.34 -6.82 5.12
CA THR A 59 19.63 -6.13 5.25
C THR A 59 19.90 -5.61 6.66
N PHE A 60 18.86 -5.42 7.48
CA PHE A 60 19.01 -5.09 8.90
C PHE A 60 19.56 -6.24 9.74
N TYR A 61 19.40 -7.49 9.31
CA TYR A 61 19.74 -8.69 10.07
C TYR A 61 20.86 -9.54 9.44
N LEU A 62 21.04 -9.41 8.12
CA LEU A 62 21.94 -10.24 7.32
C LEU A 62 22.84 -9.40 6.41
N PRO A 63 24.03 -9.90 6.04
CA PRO A 63 24.89 -9.26 5.05
C PRO A 63 24.18 -9.07 3.71
N ALA A 64 24.45 -7.95 3.01
CA ALA A 64 23.75 -7.55 1.79
C ALA A 64 23.67 -8.66 0.72
N VAL A 65 24.74 -9.44 0.54
CA VAL A 65 24.78 -10.56 -0.42
C VAL A 65 23.79 -11.66 -0.04
N ALA A 66 23.74 -12.03 1.25
CA ALA A 66 22.80 -13.04 1.74
C ALA A 66 21.35 -12.55 1.62
N SER A 67 21.09 -11.29 1.98
CA SER A 67 19.77 -10.65 1.84
C SER A 67 19.29 -10.65 0.39
N ALA A 68 20.16 -10.31 -0.57
CA ALA A 68 19.83 -10.29 -1.99
C ALA A 68 19.52 -11.70 -2.52
N VAL A 69 20.32 -12.70 -2.15
CA VAL A 69 20.10 -14.09 -2.57
C VAL A 69 18.76 -14.62 -2.04
N ILE A 70 18.44 -14.37 -0.76
CA ILE A 70 17.17 -14.80 -0.16
C ILE A 70 15.99 -14.07 -0.81
N ALA A 71 16.08 -12.75 -1.03
CA ALA A 71 15.03 -11.97 -1.66
C ALA A 71 14.71 -12.45 -3.10
N PHE A 72 15.75 -12.76 -3.88
CA PHE A 72 15.59 -13.36 -5.20
C PHE A 72 14.97 -14.76 -5.12
N ALA A 73 15.43 -15.61 -4.20
CA ALA A 73 14.91 -16.97 -4.05
C ALA A 73 13.41 -16.97 -3.69
N LEU A 74 13.00 -16.13 -2.73
CA LEU A 74 11.59 -16.01 -2.34
C LEU A 74 10.72 -15.48 -3.50
N THR A 75 11.18 -14.45 -4.19
CA THR A 75 10.44 -13.92 -5.35
C THR A 75 10.36 -14.94 -6.49
N ALA A 76 11.41 -15.73 -6.73
CA ALA A 76 11.40 -16.81 -7.71
C ALA A 76 10.38 -17.90 -7.35
N VAL A 77 10.27 -18.27 -6.06
CA VAL A 77 9.22 -19.19 -5.58
C VAL A 77 7.83 -18.63 -5.88
N TRP A 78 7.62 -17.33 -5.69
CA TRP A 78 6.33 -16.68 -6.00
C TRP A 78 6.02 -16.74 -7.49
N PHE A 79 7.03 -16.55 -8.34
CA PHE A 79 6.87 -16.59 -9.79
C PHE A 79 6.41 -17.96 -10.30
N VAL A 80 6.86 -19.05 -9.65
CA VAL A 80 6.51 -20.44 -9.98
C VAL A 80 5.19 -20.87 -9.33
N LYS A 81 4.95 -20.50 -8.08
CA LYS A 81 3.74 -20.85 -7.31
C LYS A 81 3.13 -19.60 -6.67
N PRO A 82 2.37 -18.79 -7.43
CA PRO A 82 1.73 -17.58 -6.93
C PRO A 82 0.49 -17.92 -6.08
N ARG A 83 0.72 -18.45 -4.87
CA ARG A 83 -0.34 -18.70 -3.88
C ARG A 83 -0.78 -17.38 -3.24
N LEU A 84 -2.07 -17.29 -2.92
CA LEU A 84 -2.67 -16.12 -2.28
C LEU A 84 -1.94 -15.67 -1.01
N TRP A 85 -1.82 -16.56 -0.02
CA TRP A 85 -1.13 -16.24 1.24
C TRP A 85 0.32 -15.78 1.02
N TYR A 86 1.00 -16.34 0.02
CA TYR A 86 2.41 -16.04 -0.24
C TYR A 86 2.58 -14.69 -0.90
N HIS A 87 1.67 -14.33 -1.79
CA HIS A 87 1.60 -13.01 -2.38
C HIS A 87 1.33 -11.93 -1.34
N ASP A 88 0.31 -12.11 -0.51
CA ASP A 88 -0.05 -11.15 0.55
C ASP A 88 1.09 -10.99 1.56
N LEU A 89 1.77 -12.08 1.91
CA LEU A 89 2.94 -12.03 2.79
C LEU A 89 4.09 -11.24 2.17
N LEU A 90 4.45 -11.49 0.90
CA LEU A 90 5.49 -10.71 0.21
C LEU A 90 5.10 -9.24 0.05
N LEU A 91 3.82 -8.97 -0.22
CA LEU A 91 3.30 -7.61 -0.31
C LEU A 91 3.38 -6.88 1.03
N MET A 92 3.06 -7.56 2.13
CA MET A 92 3.20 -7.02 3.49
C MET A 92 4.64 -6.60 3.79
N PHE A 93 5.64 -7.47 3.54
CA PHE A 93 7.05 -7.11 3.71
C PHE A 93 7.46 -5.94 2.82
N SER A 94 6.97 -5.92 1.59
CA SER A 94 7.32 -4.88 0.63
C SER A 94 6.73 -3.52 0.98
N LEU A 95 5.48 -3.48 1.47
CA LEU A 95 4.85 -2.25 1.94
C LEU A 95 5.45 -1.77 3.25
N ALA A 96 5.90 -2.66 4.14
CA ALA A 96 6.65 -2.29 5.34
C ALA A 96 7.98 -1.61 4.96
N ALA A 97 8.75 -2.19 4.03
CA ALA A 97 9.98 -1.58 3.51
C ALA A 97 9.70 -0.22 2.83
N LEU A 98 8.64 -0.14 2.02
CA LEU A 98 8.21 1.09 1.38
C LEU A 98 7.87 2.16 2.43
N GLY A 99 7.09 1.80 3.44
CA GLY A 99 6.72 2.68 4.55
C GLY A 99 7.95 3.23 5.28
N VAL A 100 8.91 2.38 5.63
CA VAL A 100 10.13 2.79 6.33
C VAL A 100 11.00 3.70 5.44
N VAL A 101 11.27 3.31 4.21
CA VAL A 101 12.15 4.08 3.31
C VAL A 101 11.54 5.44 2.98
N PHE A 102 10.30 5.47 2.49
CA PHE A 102 9.66 6.74 2.13
C PHE A 102 9.25 7.56 3.34
N GLY A 103 8.87 6.92 4.45
CA GLY A 103 8.56 7.60 5.71
C GLY A 103 9.79 8.28 6.32
N SER A 104 10.97 7.69 6.18
CA SER A 104 12.23 8.34 6.62
C SER A 104 12.61 9.57 5.78
N MET A 105 12.08 9.69 4.55
CA MET A 105 12.35 10.80 3.63
C MET A 105 11.34 11.95 3.73
N LEU A 106 10.20 11.72 4.39
CA LEU A 106 9.09 12.67 4.43
C LEU A 106 8.83 13.13 5.86
N SER A 107 8.47 14.41 6.02
CA SER A 107 7.97 14.87 7.31
C SER A 107 6.58 14.25 7.60
N PRO A 108 6.19 14.08 8.88
CA PRO A 108 4.86 13.62 9.24
C PRO A 108 3.74 14.45 8.59
N LEU A 109 3.89 15.78 8.62
CA LEU A 109 2.92 16.69 8.01
C LEU A 109 2.83 16.51 6.49
N THR A 110 3.97 16.36 5.81
CA THR A 110 3.99 16.11 4.36
C THR A 110 3.29 14.80 4.00
N SER A 111 3.53 13.75 4.77
CA SER A 111 2.88 12.44 4.59
C SER A 111 1.37 12.54 4.78
N LEU A 112 0.93 13.33 5.78
CA LEU A 112 -0.49 13.56 6.04
C LEU A 112 -1.16 14.41 4.95
N ILE A 113 -0.49 15.43 4.43
CA ILE A 113 -0.96 16.22 3.27
C ILE A 113 -1.10 15.31 2.05
N LEU A 114 -0.12 14.45 1.78
CA LEU A 114 -0.16 13.49 0.68
C LEU A 114 -1.37 12.56 0.81
N MET A 115 -1.60 12.00 2.00
CA MET A 115 -2.80 11.20 2.30
C MET A 115 -4.08 12.00 2.06
N GLY A 116 -4.13 13.26 2.50
CA GLY A 116 -5.25 14.17 2.25
C GLY A 116 -5.56 14.35 0.75
N VAL A 117 -4.55 14.64 -0.05
CA VAL A 117 -4.69 14.79 -1.52
C VAL A 117 -5.20 13.50 -2.16
N LEU A 118 -4.64 12.35 -1.77
CA LEU A 118 -5.03 11.05 -2.31
C LEU A 118 -6.43 10.62 -1.86
N SER A 119 -6.84 10.99 -0.65
CA SER A 119 -8.21 10.77 -0.16
C SER A 119 -9.24 11.54 -0.97
N LEU A 120 -8.92 12.77 -1.40
CA LEU A 120 -9.77 13.56 -2.30
C LEU A 120 -9.85 12.90 -3.67
N TYR A 121 -8.72 12.42 -4.20
CA TYR A 121 -8.71 11.64 -5.44
C TYR A 121 -9.63 10.41 -5.34
N ASP A 122 -9.57 9.65 -4.24
CA ASP A 122 -10.36 8.43 -4.06
C ASP A 122 -11.87 8.73 -4.06
N ILE A 123 -12.31 9.80 -3.39
CA ILE A 123 -13.71 10.26 -3.42
C ILE A 123 -14.15 10.59 -4.85
N LEU A 124 -13.31 11.32 -5.60
CA LEU A 124 -13.60 11.67 -6.98
C LEU A 124 -13.63 10.44 -7.88
N ALA A 125 -12.67 9.51 -7.73
CA ALA A 125 -12.57 8.28 -8.50
C ALA A 125 -13.78 7.36 -8.29
N VAL A 126 -14.30 7.28 -7.06
CA VAL A 126 -15.53 6.56 -6.75
C VAL A 126 -16.74 7.26 -7.36
N ARG A 127 -16.86 8.59 -7.20
CA ARG A 127 -18.00 9.37 -7.70
C ARG A 127 -18.13 9.32 -9.22
N PHE A 128 -17.03 9.37 -9.95
CA PHE A 128 -17.02 9.31 -11.42
C PHE A 128 -17.03 7.87 -11.97
N GLY A 129 -17.10 6.85 -11.10
CA GLY A 129 -17.09 5.45 -11.53
C GLY A 129 -15.76 4.98 -12.12
N TYR A 130 -14.70 5.79 -12.03
CA TYR A 130 -13.35 5.44 -12.48
C TYR A 130 -12.85 4.18 -11.79
N MET A 131 -13.16 4.01 -10.50
CA MET A 131 -12.78 2.82 -9.73
C MET A 131 -13.38 1.52 -10.30
N MET A 132 -14.61 1.56 -10.81
CA MET A 132 -15.25 0.40 -11.45
C MET A 132 -14.61 0.08 -12.81
N TRP A 133 -14.21 1.11 -13.56
CA TRP A 133 -13.48 0.94 -14.82
C TRP A 133 -12.10 0.32 -14.59
N VAL A 134 -11.36 0.81 -13.59
CA VAL A 134 -10.06 0.25 -13.17
C VAL A 134 -10.23 -1.20 -12.72
N ALA A 135 -11.21 -1.50 -11.87
CA ALA A 135 -11.48 -2.86 -11.42
C ALA A 135 -11.76 -3.83 -12.58
N LYS A 136 -12.55 -3.41 -13.58
CA LYS A 136 -12.80 -4.20 -14.79
C LYS A 136 -11.55 -4.43 -15.63
N LYS A 137 -10.64 -3.45 -15.71
CA LYS A 137 -9.38 -3.60 -16.44
C LYS A 137 -8.41 -4.53 -15.69
N LEU A 138 -8.41 -4.47 -14.35
CA LEU A 138 -7.54 -5.26 -13.48
C LEU A 138 -8.02 -6.71 -13.30
N SER A 139 -9.32 -7.01 -13.42
CA SER A 139 -9.84 -8.38 -13.30
C SER A 139 -9.29 -9.35 -14.34
N HIS A 140 -8.79 -8.83 -15.46
CA HIS A 140 -8.13 -9.61 -16.50
C HIS A 140 -6.67 -9.92 -16.19
N LEU A 141 -6.09 -9.33 -15.13
CA LEU A 141 -4.70 -9.53 -14.73
C LEU A 141 -4.57 -10.62 -13.67
N ASP A 142 -3.50 -11.40 -13.75
CA ASP A 142 -3.25 -12.52 -12.83
C ASP A 142 -2.58 -12.04 -11.51
N THR A 143 -2.19 -10.76 -11.45
CA THR A 143 -1.48 -10.13 -10.33
C THR A 143 -2.12 -8.78 -10.03
N LEU A 144 -2.72 -8.66 -8.85
CA LEU A 144 -3.36 -7.43 -8.40
C LEU A 144 -2.49 -6.66 -7.41
N PRO A 145 -2.50 -5.32 -7.44
CA PRO A 145 -1.89 -4.47 -6.41
C PRO A 145 -2.76 -4.35 -5.16
N ALA A 146 -3.28 -5.46 -4.66
CA ALA A 146 -4.22 -5.48 -3.55
C ALA A 146 -4.01 -6.73 -2.69
N PHE A 147 -4.23 -6.59 -1.39
CA PHE A 147 -4.40 -7.74 -0.51
C PHE A 147 -5.73 -8.39 -0.80
N ILE A 148 -5.73 -9.71 -0.92
CA ILE A 148 -6.91 -10.49 -1.28
C ILE A 148 -7.27 -11.37 -0.10
N ILE A 149 -8.27 -10.95 0.66
CA ILE A 149 -8.72 -11.65 1.87
C ILE A 149 -9.90 -12.57 1.50
N PRO A 150 -9.73 -13.91 1.53
CA PRO A 150 -10.83 -14.83 1.31
C PRO A 150 -11.80 -14.83 2.50
N LYS A 151 -13.09 -15.02 2.23
CA LYS A 151 -14.11 -15.24 3.28
C LYS A 151 -13.94 -16.57 4.01
N ASP A 152 -13.44 -17.59 3.31
CA ASP A 152 -13.28 -18.96 3.83
C ASP A 152 -11.80 -19.31 4.03
N SER A 153 -11.49 -20.05 5.10
CA SER A 153 -10.11 -20.44 5.47
C SER A 153 -9.43 -21.34 4.41
N SER A 154 -10.20 -22.10 3.65
CA SER A 154 -9.71 -22.90 2.52
C SER A 154 -9.25 -22.04 1.33
N GLY A 155 -9.72 -20.79 1.25
CA GLY A 155 -9.41 -19.86 0.16
C GLY A 155 -7.96 -19.40 0.14
N TRP A 156 -7.26 -19.39 1.29
CA TRP A 156 -5.89 -18.87 1.43
C TRP A 156 -4.84 -19.63 0.60
N ASN A 157 -5.07 -20.92 0.33
CA ASN A 157 -4.16 -21.75 -0.47
C ASN A 157 -4.51 -21.78 -1.97
N THR A 158 -5.47 -20.97 -2.41
CA THR A 158 -5.89 -20.91 -3.81
C THR A 158 -4.82 -20.21 -4.66
N ASP A 159 -4.65 -20.67 -5.90
CA ASP A 159 -3.75 -20.06 -6.88
C ASP A 159 -4.35 -18.73 -7.36
N LEU A 160 -3.54 -17.67 -7.36
CA LEU A 160 -3.95 -16.33 -7.81
C LEU A 160 -4.54 -16.34 -9.23
N LYS A 161 -4.06 -17.24 -10.10
CA LYS A 161 -4.57 -17.39 -11.48
C LYS A 161 -6.02 -17.87 -11.55
N LYS A 162 -6.54 -18.47 -10.47
CA LYS A 162 -7.91 -19.01 -10.40
C LYS A 162 -8.89 -18.10 -9.68
N VAL A 163 -8.41 -16.99 -9.11
CA VAL A 163 -9.27 -16.01 -8.43
C VAL A 163 -9.99 -15.19 -9.50
N LYS A 164 -11.22 -15.59 -9.83
CA LYS A 164 -12.12 -14.78 -10.66
C LYS A 164 -12.71 -13.68 -9.78
N LEU A 165 -12.25 -12.45 -10.01
CA LEU A 165 -12.58 -11.28 -9.19
C LEU A 165 -13.94 -10.67 -9.55
N LEU A 166 -14.50 -11.04 -10.70
CA LEU A 166 -15.75 -10.55 -11.26
C LEU A 166 -16.49 -11.69 -11.97
N ASP A 167 -17.15 -12.57 -11.22
CA ASP A 167 -18.36 -13.20 -11.76
C ASP A 167 -19.51 -12.22 -11.46
N GLU A 168 -20.05 -11.63 -12.53
CA GLU A 168 -20.88 -10.41 -12.55
C GLU A 168 -22.26 -10.52 -11.87
N GLU A 169 -22.67 -11.66 -11.29
CA GLU A 169 -24.08 -11.87 -10.89
C GLU A 169 -24.34 -12.45 -9.49
N SER A 170 -23.32 -12.77 -8.68
CA SER A 170 -23.60 -13.26 -7.31
C SER A 170 -23.40 -12.17 -6.26
N SER A 171 -24.40 -12.01 -5.41
CA SER A 171 -24.36 -11.29 -4.14
C SER A 171 -23.27 -11.78 -3.16
N ASP A 172 -22.46 -12.76 -3.55
CA ASP A 172 -21.42 -13.42 -2.78
C ASP A 172 -20.04 -13.15 -3.36
N ARG A 173 -19.56 -11.91 -3.22
CA ARG A 173 -18.11 -11.65 -3.36
C ARG A 173 -17.37 -12.45 -2.29
N HIS A 174 -16.75 -13.57 -2.68
CA HIS A 174 -15.99 -14.45 -1.78
C HIS A 174 -14.64 -13.86 -1.35
N PHE A 175 -14.19 -12.78 -1.98
CA PHE A 175 -12.91 -12.13 -1.70
C PHE A 175 -13.11 -10.63 -1.44
N SER A 176 -12.47 -10.13 -0.37
CA SER A 176 -12.32 -8.70 -0.10
C SER A 176 -10.99 -8.23 -0.66
N LEU A 177 -11.03 -7.13 -1.42
CA LEU A 177 -9.83 -6.49 -1.97
C LEU A 177 -9.55 -5.24 -1.15
N LEU A 178 -8.32 -5.14 -0.64
CA LEU A 178 -7.82 -3.96 0.04
C LEU A 178 -6.62 -3.42 -0.74
N GLY A 179 -6.67 -2.16 -1.16
CA GLY A 179 -5.64 -1.58 -2.01
C GLY A 179 -4.29 -1.54 -1.30
N GLY A 180 -3.20 -1.86 -2.02
CA GLY A 180 -1.86 -1.74 -1.46
C GLY A 180 -1.53 -0.30 -1.01
N GLY A 181 -2.11 0.71 -1.68
CA GLY A 181 -1.99 2.12 -1.29
C GLY A 181 -2.70 2.45 0.03
N ASP A 182 -3.87 1.86 0.28
CA ASP A 182 -4.66 2.09 1.50
C ASP A 182 -3.90 1.65 2.77
N ILE A 183 -2.96 0.72 2.62
CA ILE A 183 -2.04 0.29 3.68
C ILE A 183 -0.70 1.03 3.60
N GLY A 184 -0.16 1.23 2.39
CA GLY A 184 1.15 1.84 2.18
C GLY A 184 1.24 3.28 2.67
N PHE A 185 0.25 4.13 2.40
CA PHE A 185 0.32 5.54 2.80
C PHE A 185 0.27 5.75 4.33
N PRO A 186 -0.60 5.07 5.09
CA PRO A 186 -0.53 5.11 6.55
C PRO A 186 0.80 4.59 7.12
N LEU A 187 1.43 3.60 6.49
CA LEU A 187 2.76 3.11 6.91
C LEU A 187 3.86 4.17 6.72
N ILE A 188 3.80 4.93 5.63
CA ILE A 188 4.71 6.07 5.40
C ILE A 188 4.55 7.10 6.53
N LEU A 189 3.30 7.47 6.87
CA LEU A 189 3.03 8.39 7.98
C LEU A 189 3.53 7.86 9.32
N MET A 190 3.27 6.58 9.61
CA MET A 190 3.73 5.93 10.85
C MET A 190 5.26 5.97 10.98
N ALA A 191 5.98 5.64 9.91
CA ALA A 191 7.44 5.69 9.90
C ALA A 191 7.98 7.12 10.01
N ALA A 192 7.33 8.10 9.37
CA ALA A 192 7.67 9.51 9.51
C ALA A 192 7.48 10.01 10.96
N VAL A 193 6.37 9.62 11.61
CA VAL A 193 6.08 9.96 13.02
C VAL A 193 7.09 9.29 13.94
N HIS A 194 7.43 8.02 13.69
CA HIS A 194 8.47 7.32 14.45
C HIS A 194 9.82 8.06 14.38
N GLY A 195 10.18 8.59 13.20
CA GLY A 195 11.44 9.31 13.01
C GLY A 195 11.53 10.64 13.77
N VAL A 196 10.40 11.29 14.08
CA VAL A 196 10.36 12.62 14.72
C VAL A 196 9.98 12.54 16.19
N PHE A 197 8.94 11.78 16.53
CA PHE A 197 8.35 11.75 17.88
C PHE A 197 8.74 10.48 18.65
N GLY A 198 8.99 9.38 17.95
CA GLY A 198 9.37 8.10 18.53
C GLY A 198 8.32 7.00 18.40
N LEU A 199 8.61 5.86 19.02
CA LEU A 199 7.79 4.65 18.92
C LEU A 199 6.40 4.78 19.56
N PRO A 200 6.22 5.35 20.76
CA PRO A 200 4.90 5.45 21.39
C PRO A 200 3.88 6.20 20.51
N GLU A 201 4.31 7.30 19.89
CA GLU A 201 3.49 8.14 19.03
C GLU A 201 3.19 7.45 17.70
N ALA A 202 4.15 6.71 17.16
CA ALA A 202 3.92 5.86 15.99
C ALA A 202 2.87 4.77 16.28
N LEU A 203 2.82 4.22 17.50
CA LEU A 203 1.78 3.26 17.92
C LEU A 203 0.40 3.92 18.04
N ILE A 204 0.31 5.18 18.44
CA ILE A 204 -0.96 5.94 18.42
C ILE A 204 -1.46 6.05 16.98
N ILE A 205 -0.59 6.42 16.03
CA ILE A 205 -0.95 6.43 14.59
C ILE A 205 -1.38 5.05 14.10
N ALA A 206 -0.71 3.98 14.54
CA ALA A 206 -1.08 2.60 14.22
C ALA A 206 -2.51 2.28 14.65
N ALA A 207 -2.84 2.61 15.91
CA ALA A 207 -4.16 2.37 16.48
C ALA A 207 -5.24 3.19 15.75
N CYS A 208 -4.95 4.46 15.46
CA CYS A 208 -5.83 5.32 14.66
C CYS A 208 -6.03 4.80 13.24
N THR A 209 -4.97 4.32 12.58
CA THR A 209 -5.05 3.71 11.24
C THR A 209 -5.95 2.48 11.26
N LEU A 210 -5.77 1.61 12.26
CA LEU A 210 -6.58 0.41 12.43
C LEU A 210 -8.05 0.77 12.67
N ALA A 211 -8.32 1.75 13.54
CA ALA A 211 -9.68 2.26 13.77
C ALA A 211 -10.29 2.85 12.49
N GLY A 212 -9.50 3.57 11.70
CA GLY A 212 -9.88 4.07 10.38
C GLY A 212 -10.26 2.94 9.43
N LEU A 213 -9.43 1.90 9.32
CA LEU A 213 -9.72 0.72 8.49
C LEU A 213 -10.99 -0.02 8.96
N LEU A 214 -11.17 -0.22 10.27
CA LEU A 214 -12.38 -0.82 10.82
C LEU A 214 -13.63 0.01 10.49
N SER A 215 -13.51 1.34 10.51
CA SER A 215 -14.60 2.23 10.11
C SER A 215 -14.95 2.09 8.62
N VAL A 216 -13.98 1.86 7.74
CA VAL A 216 -14.24 1.57 6.31
C VAL A 216 -15.08 0.31 6.16
N TYR A 217 -14.71 -0.78 6.84
CA TYR A 217 -15.48 -2.03 6.82
C TYR A 217 -16.89 -1.84 7.39
N ALA A 218 -17.03 -1.07 8.47
CA ALA A 218 -18.33 -0.75 9.05
C ALA A 218 -19.19 0.07 8.07
N ILE A 219 -18.63 1.11 7.44
CA ILE A 219 -19.32 1.95 6.45
C ILE A 219 -19.73 1.11 5.23
N GLN A 220 -18.85 0.26 4.73
CA GLN A 220 -19.13 -0.61 3.59
C GLN A 220 -20.30 -1.57 3.87
N ARG A 221 -20.35 -2.12 5.09
CA ARG A 221 -21.42 -3.04 5.52
C ARG A 221 -22.74 -2.32 5.72
N LEU A 222 -22.73 -1.15 6.38
CA LEU A 222 -23.93 -0.42 6.79
C LEU A 222 -24.55 0.38 5.64
N PHE A 223 -23.74 1.12 4.89
CA PHE A 223 -24.24 2.10 3.91
C PHE A 223 -24.18 1.61 2.46
N PHE A 224 -23.17 0.81 2.11
CA PHE A 224 -22.90 0.48 0.72
C PHE A 224 -23.28 -0.95 0.32
N LYS A 225 -23.81 -1.76 1.25
CA LYS A 225 -24.23 -3.16 1.03
C LYS A 225 -23.17 -3.95 0.24
N GLY A 226 -21.91 -3.74 0.60
CA GLY A 226 -20.75 -4.38 -0.03
C GLY A 226 -20.24 -3.70 -1.31
N LYS A 227 -20.85 -2.65 -1.87
CA LYS A 227 -20.32 -1.92 -3.04
C LYS A 227 -18.93 -1.31 -2.76
N ALA A 228 -18.28 -0.89 -3.84
CA ALA A 228 -16.96 -0.28 -3.78
C ALA A 228 -17.03 1.07 -3.01
N VAL A 229 -16.13 1.28 -2.04
CA VAL A 229 -16.11 2.45 -1.14
C VAL A 229 -14.72 3.07 -1.19
N ALA A 230 -14.66 4.40 -1.12
CA ALA A 230 -13.40 5.13 -0.95
C ALA A 230 -12.84 4.81 0.45
N ALA A 231 -11.72 4.08 0.51
CA ALA A 231 -11.15 3.58 1.76
C ALA A 231 -10.21 4.60 2.40
N LEU A 232 -9.51 5.41 1.61
CA LEU A 232 -8.55 6.38 2.13
C LEU A 232 -9.16 7.51 2.97
N PRO A 233 -10.36 8.05 2.69
CA PRO A 233 -10.89 9.18 3.47
C PRO A 233 -11.10 8.87 4.95
N PRO A 234 -11.79 7.78 5.35
CA PRO A 234 -11.93 7.44 6.77
C PRO A 234 -10.58 7.15 7.45
N ILE A 235 -9.66 6.49 6.74
CA ILE A 235 -8.30 6.19 7.24
C ILE A 235 -7.52 7.49 7.48
N THR A 236 -7.56 8.41 6.52
CA THR A 236 -6.86 9.70 6.59
C THR A 236 -7.40 10.58 7.72
N LEU A 237 -8.73 10.62 7.90
CA LEU A 237 -9.34 11.35 9.02
C LEU A 237 -8.94 10.78 10.37
N ALA A 238 -8.90 9.45 10.51
CA ALA A 238 -8.46 8.82 11.75
C ALA A 238 -6.96 9.09 12.02
N CYS A 239 -6.12 9.03 10.99
CA CYS A 239 -4.70 9.36 11.09
C CYS A 239 -4.47 10.84 11.44
N LEU A 240 -5.26 11.75 10.86
CA LEU A 240 -5.24 13.18 11.18
C LEU A 240 -5.61 13.41 12.65
N ALA A 241 -6.65 12.75 13.16
CA ALA A 241 -7.01 12.82 14.57
C ALA A 241 -5.87 12.32 15.48
N GLY A 242 -5.26 11.17 15.13
CA GLY A 242 -4.09 10.65 15.85
C GLY A 242 -2.90 11.61 15.84
N TYR A 243 -2.61 12.21 14.69
CA TYR A 243 -1.54 13.19 14.55
C TYR A 243 -1.81 14.45 15.39
N LEU A 244 -3.05 14.95 15.40
CA LEU A 244 -3.44 16.10 16.23
C LEU A 244 -3.31 15.78 17.72
N ILE A 245 -3.69 14.58 18.16
CA ILE A 245 -3.50 14.13 19.55
C ILE A 245 -2.02 14.19 19.92
N ILE A 246 -1.13 13.68 19.06
CA ILE A 246 0.32 13.72 19.30
C ILE A 246 0.80 15.16 19.39
N THR A 247 0.47 16.02 18.41
CA THR A 247 1.02 17.38 18.36
C THR A 247 0.43 18.34 19.40
N LEU A 248 -0.78 18.10 19.90
CA LEU A 248 -1.48 19.02 20.83
C LEU A 248 -1.52 18.52 22.27
N ALA A 249 -1.51 17.20 22.50
CA ALA A 249 -1.68 16.62 23.82
C ALA A 249 -0.39 16.02 24.41
N LEU A 250 0.62 15.73 23.59
CA LEU A 250 1.92 15.23 24.02
C LEU A 250 2.97 16.34 23.73
N PRO A 251 3.41 17.10 24.75
CA PRO A 251 4.40 18.16 24.57
C PRO A 251 5.81 17.62 24.26
#